data_AF-A0AAJ2JCJ8-F1
#
_entry.id   AF-A0AAJ2JCJ8-F1
#
_cell.length_a   1.000
_cell.length_b   1.000
_cell.length_c   1.000
_cell.angle_alpha   90.00
_cell.angle_beta   90.00
_cell.angle_gamma   90.00
#
_symmetry.space_group_name_H-M   'P 1'
#
loop_
_entity.id
_entity.type
_entity.pdbx_description
1 polymer ?
#
loop_
_entity_poly.entity_id
_entity_poly.type
_entity_poly.pdbx_seq_one_letter_code
_entity_poly.pdbx_strand_id
1 'polypeptide(L)'
;MSNAADLPMMHLLLRQGRLPAVLSLGLLLVALLLLGIEPGLAMIAAGLLLLSVAMGVAQAYYAVRVQLDASLLQLLLREHLQGDAAAERVDAALHTAGLRRRDAQAPVRGWDARWIGMRRLLVRQYVATLLQFSVLLLAVLWPQT
;
A
#
# COMPACT_ATOMS: atom_id res chain seq x y z
N MET A 1 19.46 24.68 1.78
CA MET A 1 19.64 23.24 2.04
C MET A 1 18.37 22.57 1.55
N SER A 2 18.41 21.94 0.37
CA SER A 2 17.25 21.26 -0.20
C SER A 2 16.90 20.08 0.70
N ASN A 3 15.71 20.11 1.31
CA ASN A 3 15.11 19.01 2.06
C ASN A 3 14.70 17.84 1.14
N ALA A 4 15.47 17.54 0.10
CA ALA A 4 15.21 16.40 -0.76
C ALA A 4 15.36 15.16 0.12
N ALA A 5 14.24 14.49 0.41
CA ALA A 5 14.24 13.31 1.24
C ALA A 5 15.26 12.30 0.67
N ASP A 6 16.19 11.84 1.52
CA ASP A 6 17.22 10.88 1.15
C ASP A 6 16.58 9.63 0.54
N LEU A 7 16.88 9.35 -0.72
CA LEU A 7 16.38 8.16 -1.43
C LEU A 7 16.58 6.85 -0.65
N PRO A 8 17.72 6.61 0.02
CA PRO A 8 17.91 5.42 0.85
C PRO A 8 16.89 5.33 2.00
N MET A 9 16.59 6.46 2.65
CA MET A 9 15.61 6.55 3.73
C MET A 9 14.21 6.27 3.22
N MET A 10 13.84 6.86 2.08
CA MET A 10 12.54 6.62 1.44
C MET A 10 12.34 5.13 1.09
N HIS A 11 13.36 4.49 0.52
CA HIS A 11 13.33 3.06 0.21
C HIS A 11 13.15 2.19 1.47
N LEU A 12 13.90 2.49 2.54
CA LEU A 12 13.77 1.76 3.81
C LEU A 12 12.35 1.87 4.39
N LEU A 13 11.76 3.07 4.36
CA LEU A 13 10.39 3.30 4.85
C LEU A 13 9.35 2.54 4.03
N LEU A 14 9.43 2.53 2.70
CA LEU A 14 8.48 1.77 1.88
C LEU A 14 8.66 0.25 2.05
N ARG A 15 9.89 -0.21 2.28
CA ARG A 15 10.18 -1.64 2.56
C ARG A 15 9.53 -2.13 3.85
N GLN A 16 9.28 -1.25 4.82
CA GLN A 16 8.53 -1.59 6.04
C GLN A 16 7.07 -1.98 5.75
N GLY A 17 6.50 -1.56 4.61
CA GLY A 17 5.16 -1.94 4.16
C GLY A 17 4.96 -3.44 3.94
N ARG A 18 6.03 -4.26 3.95
CA ARG A 18 5.92 -5.72 3.88
C ARG A 18 5.33 -6.34 5.15
N LEU A 19 5.61 -5.79 6.33
CA LEU A 19 5.08 -6.30 7.59
C LEU A 19 3.54 -6.22 7.66
N PRO A 20 2.89 -5.06 7.42
CA PRO A 20 1.44 -4.98 7.42
C PRO A 20 0.80 -5.84 6.32
N ALA A 21 1.49 -6.09 5.21
CA ALA A 21 1.01 -7.01 4.17
C ALA A 21 0.93 -8.46 4.64
N VAL A 22 1.96 -8.97 5.32
CA VAL A 22 1.94 -10.32 5.88
C VAL A 22 0.89 -10.44 6.98
N LEU A 23 0.78 -9.44 7.85
CA LEU A 23 -0.24 -9.41 8.90
C LEU A 23 -1.67 -9.42 8.30
N SER A 24 -1.94 -8.53 7.35
CA SER A 24 -3.24 -8.43 6.68
C SER A 24 -3.62 -9.71 5.95
N LEU A 25 -2.66 -10.38 5.30
CA LEU A 25 -2.88 -11.69 4.68
C LEU A 25 -3.27 -12.74 5.73
N GLY A 26 -2.57 -12.77 6.87
CA GLY A 26 -2.95 -13.64 8.00
C GLY A 26 -4.37 -13.38 8.48
N LEU A 27 -4.74 -12.11 8.68
CA LEU A 27 -6.10 -11.72 9.08
C LEU A 27 -7.15 -12.10 8.03
N LEU A 28 -6.83 -11.98 6.74
CA LEU A 28 -7.70 -12.38 5.64
C LEU A 28 -7.96 -13.89 5.66
N LEU A 29 -6.91 -14.69 5.84
CA LEU A 29 -7.03 -16.15 5.94
C LEU A 29 -7.88 -16.56 7.14
N VAL A 30 -7.70 -15.92 8.30
CA VAL A 30 -8.54 -16.15 9.48
C VAL A 30 -10.00 -15.80 9.20
N ALA A 31 -10.28 -14.65 8.59
CA ALA A 31 -11.64 -14.24 8.26
C ALA A 31 -12.34 -15.23 7.30
N LEU A 32 -11.63 -15.71 6.28
CA LEU A 32 -12.14 -16.71 5.34
C LEU A 32 -12.38 -18.06 6.02
N LEU A 33 -11.49 -18.47 6.93
CA LEU A 33 -11.63 -19.70 7.69
C LEU A 33 -12.88 -19.66 8.58
N LEU A 34 -13.08 -18.56 9.31
CA LEU A 34 -14.26 -18.37 10.17
C LEU A 34 -15.56 -18.40 9.36
N LEU A 35 -15.57 -17.77 8.17
CA LEU A 35 -16.73 -17.79 7.29
C LEU A 35 -17.04 -19.19 6.73
N GLY A 36 -16.02 -20.03 6.55
CA GLY A 36 -16.16 -21.38 5.98
C GLY A 36 -16.51 -22.48 6.99
N ILE A 37 -16.17 -22.29 8.27
CA ILE A 37 -16.32 -23.33 9.31
C ILE A 37 -17.59 -23.15 10.14
N GLU A 38 -18.09 -21.93 10.33
CA GLU A 38 -19.20 -21.64 11.24
C GLU A 38 -20.55 -21.54 10.51
N PRO A 39 -21.36 -22.61 10.43
CA PRO A 39 -22.65 -22.59 9.73
C PRO A 39 -23.74 -21.78 10.46
N GLY A 40 -23.46 -21.29 11.68
CA GLY A 40 -24.40 -20.55 12.54
C GLY A 40 -24.06 -19.09 12.77
N LEU A 41 -23.18 -18.49 11.96
CA LEU A 41 -22.81 -17.08 12.09
C LEU A 41 -24.03 -16.17 12.04
N ALA A 42 -24.20 -15.34 13.07
CA ALA A 42 -25.17 -14.26 13.04
C ALA A 42 -24.94 -13.40 11.79
N MET A 43 -26.02 -12.94 11.13
CA MET A 43 -25.93 -12.19 9.87
C MET A 43 -25.01 -10.97 9.98
N ILE A 44 -25.00 -10.31 11.14
CA ILE A 44 -24.12 -9.18 11.46
C ILE A 44 -22.65 -9.62 11.52
N ALA A 45 -22.34 -10.73 12.21
CA ALA A 45 -20.99 -11.27 12.29
C ALA A 45 -20.47 -11.71 10.91
N ALA A 46 -21.30 -12.36 10.10
CA ALA A 46 -20.97 -12.69 8.71
C ALA A 46 -20.71 -11.44 7.85
N GLY A 47 -21.53 -10.40 8.00
CA GLY A 47 -21.34 -9.11 7.33
C GLY A 47 -20.02 -8.42 7.72
N LEU A 48 -19.65 -8.46 9.01
CA LEU A 48 -18.38 -7.93 9.50
C LEU A 48 -17.19 -8.75 8.97
N LEU A 49 -17.29 -10.09 8.90
CA LEU A 49 -16.25 -10.93 8.29
C LEU A 49 -16.06 -10.59 6.81
N LEU A 50 -17.14 -10.44 6.04
CA LEU A 50 -17.07 -10.03 4.63
C LEU A 50 -16.45 -8.63 4.47
N LEU A 51 -16.77 -7.70 5.38
CA LEU A 51 -16.14 -6.38 5.39
C LEU A 51 -14.64 -6.47 5.69
N SER A 52 -14.23 -7.31 6.64
CA SER A 52 -12.82 -7.58 6.92
C SER A 52 -12.10 -8.14 5.69
N VAL A 53 -12.73 -9.09 4.96
CA VAL A 53 -12.21 -9.63 3.70
C VAL A 53 -12.02 -8.51 2.66
N ALA A 54 -13.02 -7.65 2.45
CA ALA A 54 -12.93 -6.53 1.52
C ALA A 54 -11.79 -5.56 1.89
N MET A 55 -11.59 -5.28 3.18
CA MET A 55 -10.48 -4.46 3.67
C MET A 55 -9.12 -5.14 3.43
N GLY A 56 -9.03 -6.47 3.60
CA GLY A 56 -7.83 -7.24 3.26
C GLY A 56 -7.49 -7.18 1.78
N VAL A 57 -8.48 -7.23 0.88
CA VAL A 57 -8.26 -7.05 -0.56
C VAL A 57 -7.79 -5.64 -0.89
N ALA A 58 -8.40 -4.61 -0.30
CA ALA A 58 -7.96 -3.23 -0.47
C ALA A 58 -6.52 -3.03 0.05
N GLN A 59 -6.18 -3.66 1.18
CA GLN A 59 -4.82 -3.66 1.73
C GLN A 59 -3.83 -4.32 0.75
N ALA A 60 -4.19 -5.46 0.15
CA ALA A 60 -3.34 -6.16 -0.81
C ALA A 60 -3.03 -5.28 -2.03
N TYR A 61 -4.03 -4.52 -2.54
CA TYR A 61 -3.81 -3.53 -3.58
C TYR A 61 -2.78 -2.47 -3.17
N TYR A 62 -2.90 -1.91 -1.95
CA TYR A 62 -1.93 -0.94 -1.44
C TYR A 62 -0.54 -1.57 -1.24
N ALA A 63 -0.45 -2.82 -0.78
CA ALA A 63 0.81 -3.53 -0.60
C ALA A 63 1.57 -3.71 -1.91
N VAL A 64 0.88 -4.16 -2.96
CA VAL A 64 1.46 -4.29 -4.32
C VAL A 64 1.95 -2.93 -4.81
N ARG A 65 1.17 -1.87 -4.62
CA ARG A 65 1.53 -0.53 -5.05
C ARG A 65 2.77 0.00 -4.32
N VAL A 66 2.83 -0.15 -3.00
CA VAL A 66 3.97 0.27 -2.17
C VAL A 66 5.24 -0.52 -2.53
N GLN A 67 5.12 -1.82 -2.81
CA GLN A 67 6.26 -2.66 -3.20
C GLN A 67 6.80 -2.31 -4.59
N LEU A 68 5.92 -1.97 -5.53
CA LEU A 68 6.32 -1.44 -6.84
C LEU A 68 7.11 -0.14 -6.67
N ASP A 69 6.57 0.80 -5.87
CA ASP A 69 7.23 2.09 -5.62
C ASP A 69 8.60 1.89 -4.93
N ALA A 70 8.71 0.95 -3.98
CA ALA A 70 9.99 0.60 -3.35
C ALA A 70 10.99 0.01 -4.37
N SER A 71 10.54 -0.87 -5.27
CA SER A 71 11.38 -1.48 -6.30
C SER A 71 11.90 -0.43 -7.31
N LEU A 72 11.07 0.55 -7.66
CA LEU A 72 11.48 1.68 -8.49
C LEU A 72 12.55 2.54 -7.80
N LEU A 73 12.39 2.83 -6.50
CA LEU A 73 13.42 3.54 -5.74
C LEU A 73 14.73 2.75 -5.67
N GLN A 74 14.65 1.41 -5.53
CA GLN A 74 15.84 0.57 -5.54
C GLN A 74 16.59 0.63 -6.88
N LEU A 75 15.87 0.67 -8.00
CA LEU A 75 16.46 0.84 -9.33
C LEU A 75 17.18 2.20 -9.44
N LEU A 76 16.54 3.28 -8.99
CA LEU A 76 17.14 4.62 -9.01
C LEU A 76 18.39 4.72 -8.15
N LEU A 77 18.38 4.07 -6.97
CA LEU A 77 19.55 3.96 -6.11
C LEU A 77 20.71 3.22 -6.79
N ARG A 78 20.42 2.16 -7.56
CA ARG A 78 21.44 1.44 -8.34
C ARG A 78 22.00 2.27 -9.50
N GLU A 79 21.18 3.13 -10.09
CA GLU A 79 21.60 4.07 -11.14
C GLU A 79 22.30 5.33 -10.56
N HIS A 80 22.47 5.42 -9.23
CA HIS A 80 23.05 6.58 -8.52
C HIS A 80 22.34 7.92 -8.80
N LEU A 81 21.08 7.87 -9.24
CA LEU A 81 20.29 9.05 -9.55
C LEU A 81 19.65 9.60 -8.28
N GLN A 82 19.66 10.93 -8.10
CA GLN A 82 19.05 11.62 -6.96
C GLN A 82 18.23 12.83 -7.42
N GLY A 83 17.25 13.22 -6.61
CA GLY A 83 16.45 14.43 -6.83
C GLY A 83 15.80 14.49 -8.22
N ASP A 84 16.04 15.58 -8.94
CA ASP A 84 15.40 15.84 -10.23
C ASP A 84 15.85 14.87 -11.32
N ALA A 85 17.11 14.42 -11.30
CA ALA A 85 17.60 13.41 -12.25
C ALA A 85 16.87 12.06 -12.08
N ALA A 86 16.52 11.70 -10.84
CA ALA A 86 15.70 10.53 -10.57
C ALA A 86 14.24 10.72 -11.04
N ALA A 87 13.68 11.93 -10.87
CA ALA A 87 12.34 12.26 -11.35
C ALA A 87 12.23 12.16 -12.89
N GLU A 88 13.23 12.70 -13.60
CA GLU A 88 13.31 12.66 -15.06
C GLU A 88 13.47 11.23 -15.57
N ARG A 89 14.29 10.40 -14.92
CA ARG A 89 14.47 8.99 -15.30
C ARG A 89 13.18 8.19 -15.17
N VAL A 90 12.42 8.41 -14.10
CA VAL A 90 11.09 7.78 -13.91
C VAL A 90 10.13 8.25 -14.99
N ASP A 91 10.10 9.55 -15.29
CA ASP A 91 9.20 10.09 -16.32
C ASP A 91 9.58 9.60 -17.72
N ALA A 92 10.88 9.48 -18.01
CA ALA A 92 11.38 8.88 -19.24
C ALA A 92 10.95 7.40 -19.35
N ALA A 93 11.09 6.62 -18.27
CA ALA A 93 10.66 5.22 -18.24
C ALA A 93 9.15 5.07 -18.46
N LEU A 94 8.34 5.91 -17.80
CA LEU A 94 6.88 5.93 -17.96
C LEU A 94 6.45 6.36 -19.36
N HIS A 95 7.20 7.28 -19.97
CA HIS A 95 6.97 7.70 -21.35
C HIS A 95 7.30 6.57 -22.34
N THR A 96 8.44 5.90 -22.18
CA THR A 96 8.81 4.75 -23.02
C THR A 96 7.84 3.58 -22.87
N ALA A 97 7.24 3.41 -21.68
CA ALA A 97 6.22 2.40 -21.44
C ALA A 97 4.84 2.78 -22.02
N GLY A 98 4.68 3.96 -22.61
CA GLY A 98 3.39 4.47 -23.11
C GLY A 98 2.37 4.82 -22.02
N LEU A 99 2.75 4.72 -20.74
CA LEU A 99 1.90 4.95 -19.57
C LEU A 99 1.71 6.45 -19.27
N ARG A 100 2.52 7.32 -19.88
CA ARG A 100 2.42 8.77 -19.72
C ARG A 100 2.68 9.47 -21.05
N ARG A 101 1.71 10.27 -21.53
CA ARG A 101 1.99 11.30 -22.54
C ARG A 101 2.93 12.31 -21.90
N ARG A 102 4.07 12.57 -22.55
CA ARG A 102 4.91 13.72 -22.22
C ARG A 102 4.11 14.97 -22.62
N ASP A 103 3.28 15.45 -21.72
CA ASP A 103 2.78 16.81 -21.84
C ASP A 103 3.97 17.72 -21.53
N ALA A 104 4.53 18.33 -22.57
CA ALA A 104 5.67 19.25 -22.47
C ALA A 104 5.41 20.46 -21.54
N GLN A 105 4.16 20.68 -21.15
CA GLN A 105 3.69 21.76 -20.29
C GLN A 105 3.27 21.29 -18.89
N ALA A 106 3.28 19.99 -18.60
CA ALA A 106 2.97 19.52 -17.25
C ALA A 106 4.15 19.89 -16.34
N PRO A 107 3.96 20.70 -15.29
CA PRO A 107 5.04 21.04 -14.38
C PRO A 107 5.65 19.76 -13.82
N VAL A 108 6.97 19.65 -13.91
CA VAL A 108 7.73 18.53 -13.34
C VAL A 108 7.35 18.47 -11.87
N ARG A 109 6.57 17.45 -11.48
CA ARG A 109 6.24 17.26 -10.07
C ARG A 109 7.54 16.99 -9.35
N GLY A 110 7.96 17.96 -8.55
CA GLY A 110 9.15 17.88 -7.71
C GLY A 110 9.14 16.60 -6.89
N TRP A 111 10.34 16.11 -6.59
CA TRP A 111 10.56 14.85 -5.90
C TRP A 111 9.75 14.76 -4.58
N ASP A 112 9.61 15.88 -3.87
CA ASP A 112 8.83 15.99 -2.63
C ASP A 112 7.34 15.68 -2.81
N ALA A 113 6.73 16.13 -3.91
CA ALA A 113 5.32 15.83 -4.20
C ALA A 113 5.10 14.33 -4.46
N ARG A 114 6.08 13.66 -5.10
CA ARG A 114 6.06 12.21 -5.32
C ARG A 114 6.20 11.46 -4.00
N TRP A 115 7.11 11.93 -3.14
CA TRP A 115 7.29 11.36 -1.80
C TRP A 115 6.03 11.42 -0.94
N ILE A 116 5.34 12.57 -0.94
CA ILE A 116 4.06 12.72 -0.21
C ILE A 116 3.03 11.69 -0.70
N GLY A 117 2.98 11.45 -2.01
CA GLY A 117 2.13 10.42 -2.61
C GLY A 117 2.46 9.01 -2.11
N MET A 118 3.73 8.61 -2.19
CA MET A 118 4.22 7.30 -1.71
C MET A 118 3.94 7.11 -0.21
N ARG A 119 4.21 8.14 0.60
CA ARG A 119 3.94 8.11 2.05
C ARG A 119 2.46 7.99 2.35
N ARG A 120 1.60 8.69 1.61
CA ARG A 120 0.13 8.59 1.78
C ARG A 120 -0.38 7.19 1.46
N LEU A 121 0.20 6.50 0.47
CA LEU A 121 -0.11 5.10 0.18
C LEU A 121 0.28 4.18 1.34
N LEU A 122 1.49 4.36 1.90
CA LEU A 122 1.93 3.59 3.07
C LEU A 122 1.01 3.81 4.27
N VAL A 123 0.63 5.06 4.58
CA VAL A 123 -0.32 5.36 5.65
C VAL A 123 -1.68 4.70 5.40
N ARG A 124 -2.20 4.75 4.16
CA ARG A 124 -3.45 4.07 3.80
C ARG A 124 -3.36 2.56 3.99
N GLN A 125 -2.22 1.95 3.69
CA GLN A 125 -1.98 0.52 3.92
C GLN A 125 -2.07 0.17 5.42
N TYR A 126 -1.45 0.96 6.30
CA TYR A 126 -1.53 0.77 7.74
C TYR A 126 -2.95 0.97 8.27
N VAL A 127 -3.65 2.03 7.81
CA VAL A 127 -5.04 2.30 8.20
C VAL A 127 -5.95 1.16 7.75
N ALA A 128 -5.81 0.66 6.52
CA ALA A 128 -6.59 -0.49 6.03
C ALA A 128 -6.34 -1.75 6.87
N THR A 129 -5.09 -2.02 7.23
CA THR A 129 -4.73 -3.17 8.10
C THR A 129 -5.34 -3.03 9.49
N LEU A 130 -5.28 -1.82 10.08
CA LEU A 130 -5.87 -1.53 11.39
C LEU A 130 -7.40 -1.69 11.36
N LEU A 131 -8.05 -1.18 10.32
CA LEU A 131 -9.50 -1.33 10.13
C LEU A 131 -9.89 -2.80 9.95
N GLN A 132 -9.16 -3.55 9.12
CA GLN A 132 -9.39 -4.98 8.92
C GLN A 132 -9.32 -5.74 10.25
N PHE A 133 -8.29 -5.45 11.06
CA PHE A 133 -8.10 -6.05 12.38
C PHE A 133 -9.26 -5.71 13.32
N SER A 134 -9.61 -4.43 13.44
CA SER A 134 -10.71 -3.98 14.30
C SER A 134 -12.05 -4.60 13.91
N VAL A 135 -12.34 -4.68 12.61
CA VAL A 135 -13.58 -5.29 12.11
C VAL A 135 -13.60 -6.81 12.38
N LEU A 136 -12.47 -7.50 12.18
CA LEU A 136 -12.38 -8.92 12.51
C LEU A 136 -12.59 -9.17 14.00
N LEU A 137 -11.96 -8.35 14.85
CA LEU A 137 -12.11 -8.43 16.30
C LEU A 137 -13.55 -8.18 16.74
N LEU A 138 -14.23 -7.19 16.15
CA LEU A 138 -15.66 -6.96 16.37
C LEU A 138 -16.51 -8.14 15.93
N ALA A 139 -16.21 -8.77 14.79
CA ALA A 139 -16.94 -9.95 14.30
C ALA A 139 -16.81 -11.14 15.26
N VAL A 140 -15.62 -11.35 15.82
CA VAL A 140 -15.35 -12.45 16.77
C VAL A 140 -15.99 -12.18 18.13
N LEU A 141 -15.99 -10.94 18.61
CA LEU A 141 -16.59 -10.56 19.89
C LEU A 141 -18.10 -10.36 19.81
N TRP A 142 -18.69 -10.34 18.60
CA TRP A 142 -20.12 -10.14 18.44
C TRP A 142 -20.89 -11.34 19.02
N PRO A 143 -21.89 -11.09 19.88
CA PRO A 143 -22.71 -12.16 20.43
C PRO A 143 -23.46 -12.88 19.30
N GLN A 144 -23.34 -14.21 19.26
CA GLN A 144 -23.97 -15.08 18.26
C GLN A 144 -25.41 -15.48 18.63
N THR A 145 -26.03 -14.73 19.55
CA THR A 145 -27.38 -14.99 20.10
C THR A 145 -28.48 -14.61 19.15
#